data_AF-A0A9D5SP88-F1
#
_entry.id   AF-A0A9D5SP88-F1
#
_cell.length_a   1.000
_cell.length_b   1.000
_cell.length_c   1.000
_cell.angle_alpha   90.00
_cell.angle_beta   90.00
_cell.angle_gamma   90.00
#
_symmetry.space_group_name_H-M   'P 1'
#
loop_
_entity.id
_entity.type
_entity.pdbx_description
1 polymer ?
#
loop_
_entity_poly.entity_id
_entity_poly.type
_entity_poly.pdbx_seq_one_letter_code
_entity_poly.pdbx_strand_id
1 'polypeptide(L)'
;MKRFLALLLALLLVIPVFASCKNVGRLTIIEDGTCNIVYDSDTVSNVALSTLCDAIEEETGVAPDPSRSGDVSKGTILVGNVSIDDYRSPIASLRYQDYFVGIDGDCYLIGGITEETTEEAIKYFIENVLPEIKDGAKLTVRAKDNALVEAEYRMEGLTIGGAAMSDFSIITPKSPTVNEFRTAVLLRQQITNMTGYLPAILTDEEDCPTEGKILIGTTLCGDTLPSEHAYAITVSGKTVKVAAATMLGHEAAQKALQNQMFNPRNETLQINDSFSLSGDGAENASAPLETDGDLRVMFSNIHGYPTTDDGPTPVKEASQQLAELYLTYLPDVLGTQEFSPNSYNAKLDQMIASEYTAVAVSTGGNYKTYTALFYRKSTMELLKSGYFGFDTLTYGEYPELMGSFSKETLKSASKDQSKGVTWGIFRVKATGKLVLVGSTHLWWKGGDVNEAARRIQIKALREHLSEQAAAFATENGINAAIPILVGGDYNTSLNRNGTALSVMETAGNSYSNANTLAKVKLTTTTHHGYATFDEVLGIYTDPKYGTTNAASAIDHIYVSNAGAAALTVNRVGILSDLYAHLSSDHNPIYTDISFTAASPTLTP
;
A
#
# COMPACT_ATOMS: atom_id res chain seq x y z
N MET A 1 16.39 39.78 31.95
CA MET A 1 17.34 40.24 30.89
C MET A 1 17.76 39.15 29.92
N LYS A 2 18.29 37.99 30.34
CA LYS A 2 18.71 36.91 29.40
C LYS A 2 17.58 36.33 28.52
N ARG A 3 16.34 36.25 29.03
CA ARG A 3 15.16 35.83 28.24
C ARG A 3 14.67 36.89 27.24
N PHE A 4 14.94 38.16 27.48
CA PHE A 4 14.57 39.26 26.60
C PHE A 4 15.59 39.42 25.46
N LEU A 5 16.86 39.10 25.72
CA LEU A 5 17.93 39.08 24.72
C LEU A 5 17.84 37.85 23.79
N ALA A 6 17.32 36.72 24.28
CA ALA A 6 17.03 35.54 23.46
C ALA A 6 15.84 35.78 22.52
N LEU A 7 14.80 36.50 22.96
CA LEU A 7 13.68 36.90 22.12
C LEU A 7 14.11 37.88 21.01
N LEU A 8 15.03 38.81 21.31
CA LEU A 8 15.60 39.73 20.32
C LEU A 8 16.59 39.08 19.35
N LEU A 9 17.30 38.01 19.75
CA LEU A 9 18.17 37.25 18.84
C LEU A 9 17.39 36.25 17.97
N ALA A 10 16.28 35.68 18.47
CA ALA A 10 15.37 34.88 17.65
C ALA A 10 14.66 35.74 16.59
N LEU A 11 14.31 36.98 16.93
CA LEU A 11 13.82 37.96 15.96
C LEU A 11 14.88 38.36 14.91
N LEU A 12 16.18 38.09 15.09
CA LEU A 12 17.23 38.49 14.14
C LEU A 12 17.69 37.36 13.21
N LEU A 13 17.18 36.13 13.40
CA LEU A 13 17.59 34.95 12.60
C LEU A 13 16.46 34.36 11.73
N VAL A 14 15.23 34.88 11.81
CA VAL A 14 14.06 34.38 11.06
C VAL A 14 13.55 35.37 10.00
N ILE A 15 14.11 36.58 9.92
CA ILE A 15 13.62 37.62 8.98
C ILE A 15 14.05 37.46 7.50
N PRO A 16 15.03 36.66 7.02
CA PRO A 16 15.61 36.96 5.71
C PRO A 16 14.67 36.74 4.50
N VAL A 17 13.57 35.97 4.63
CA VAL A 17 12.64 35.74 3.50
C VAL A 17 11.72 36.94 3.24
N PHE A 18 11.27 37.64 4.28
CA PHE A 18 10.40 38.84 4.15
C PHE A 18 11.08 40.15 4.59
N ALA A 19 12.32 40.11 5.11
CA ALA A 19 13.17 41.28 5.34
C ALA A 19 13.45 42.06 4.05
N SER A 20 13.43 41.36 2.90
CA SER A 20 13.70 41.95 1.59
C SER A 20 12.48 42.51 0.89
N CYS A 21 11.27 42.36 1.45
CA CYS A 21 10.12 43.12 0.98
C CYS A 21 10.49 44.59 1.16
N LYS A 22 10.75 45.29 0.04
CA LYS A 22 11.13 46.70 0.06
C LYS A 22 10.11 47.45 0.90
N ASN A 23 10.58 48.28 1.83
CA ASN A 23 9.77 49.16 2.67
C ASN A 23 8.97 50.17 1.82
N VAL A 24 7.96 49.70 1.10
CA VAL A 24 6.88 50.51 0.60
C VAL A 24 5.89 50.55 1.75
N GLY A 25 5.95 51.60 2.59
CA GLY A 25 5.12 51.70 3.79
C GLY A 25 3.60 51.73 3.50
N ARG A 26 3.21 51.75 2.22
CA ARG A 26 1.83 51.85 1.72
C ARG A 26 1.75 51.37 0.27
N LEU A 27 0.82 50.48 -0.05
CA LEU A 27 0.47 50.08 -1.42
C LEU A 27 -1.03 50.32 -1.64
N THR A 28 -1.38 50.95 -2.76
CA THR A 28 -2.77 51.09 -3.19
C THR A 28 -3.08 49.98 -4.18
N ILE A 29 -4.03 49.12 -3.84
CA ILE A 29 -4.47 47.97 -4.64
C ILE A 29 -5.56 48.41 -5.63
N ILE A 30 -6.45 49.31 -5.18
CA ILE A 30 -7.53 49.87 -6.01
C ILE A 30 -7.48 51.40 -5.91
N GLU A 31 -7.19 52.09 -7.03
CA GLU A 31 -7.17 53.56 -7.12
C GLU A 31 -8.13 54.11 -8.18
N ASP A 32 -8.23 53.45 -9.35
CA ASP A 32 -8.99 53.88 -10.53
C ASP A 32 -10.16 52.95 -10.89
N GLY A 33 -10.70 52.22 -9.91
CA GLY A 33 -11.81 51.28 -10.13
C GLY A 33 -11.41 50.00 -10.88
N THR A 34 -10.13 49.63 -10.83
CA THR A 34 -9.60 48.36 -11.34
C THR A 34 -8.96 47.58 -10.20
N CYS A 35 -9.12 46.26 -10.22
CA CYS A 35 -8.53 45.34 -9.25
C CYS A 35 -8.03 44.10 -9.99
N ASN A 36 -6.71 44.01 -10.18
CA ASN A 36 -6.09 42.90 -10.91
C ASN A 36 -5.71 41.78 -9.92
N ILE A 37 -6.13 40.55 -10.21
CA ILE A 37 -5.74 39.37 -9.43
C ILE A 37 -4.99 38.40 -10.35
N VAL A 38 -3.83 37.95 -9.92
CA VAL A 38 -3.11 36.82 -10.54
C VAL A 38 -3.07 35.68 -9.54
N TYR A 39 -3.48 34.49 -9.94
CA TYR A 39 -3.56 33.34 -9.03
C TYR A 39 -2.90 32.08 -9.60
N ASP A 40 -2.41 31.24 -8.70
CA ASP A 40 -1.90 29.91 -9.00
C ASP A 40 -3.01 28.86 -8.83
N SER A 41 -3.41 28.18 -9.90
CA SER A 41 -4.47 27.18 -9.84
C SER A 41 -4.08 25.90 -9.13
N ASP A 42 -2.79 25.68 -8.86
CA ASP A 42 -2.33 24.50 -8.12
C ASP A 42 -2.47 24.70 -6.60
N THR A 43 -2.60 25.94 -6.15
CA THR A 43 -2.71 26.31 -4.73
C THR A 43 -3.98 27.12 -4.41
N VAL A 44 -4.88 27.33 -5.37
CA VAL A 44 -6.11 28.11 -5.19
C VAL A 44 -7.30 27.41 -5.82
N SER A 45 -8.29 27.06 -5.00
CA SER A 45 -9.56 26.50 -5.47
C SER A 45 -10.42 27.58 -6.15
N ASN A 46 -11.24 27.18 -7.12
CA ASN A 46 -12.18 28.11 -7.77
C ASN A 46 -13.16 28.73 -6.77
N VAL A 47 -13.50 28.00 -5.70
CA VAL A 47 -14.40 28.47 -4.64
C VAL A 47 -13.72 29.53 -3.79
N ALA A 48 -12.47 29.30 -3.39
CA ALA A 48 -11.66 30.27 -2.64
C ALA A 48 -11.48 31.57 -3.41
N LEU A 49 -11.14 31.45 -4.70
CA LEU A 49 -10.96 32.60 -5.58
C LEU A 49 -12.27 33.40 -5.74
N SER A 50 -13.41 32.72 -5.96
CA SER A 50 -14.72 33.38 -6.03
C SER A 50 -15.03 34.13 -4.73
N THR A 51 -14.78 33.48 -3.59
CA THR A 51 -15.03 34.07 -2.26
C THR A 51 -14.21 35.35 -2.06
N LEU A 52 -12.94 35.36 -2.46
CA LEU A 52 -12.11 36.56 -2.44
C LEU A 52 -12.66 37.66 -3.35
N CYS A 53 -13.02 37.31 -4.59
CA CYS A 53 -13.54 38.28 -5.55
C CYS A 53 -14.85 38.92 -5.07
N ASP A 54 -15.80 38.10 -4.60
CA ASP A 54 -17.09 38.53 -4.09
C ASP A 54 -16.93 39.47 -2.90
N ALA A 55 -16.02 39.14 -1.96
CA ALA A 55 -15.75 39.98 -0.80
C ALA A 55 -15.17 41.35 -1.17
N ILE A 56 -14.25 41.40 -2.16
CA ILE A 56 -13.68 42.67 -2.63
C ILE A 56 -14.75 43.50 -3.36
N GLU A 57 -15.56 42.88 -4.23
CA GLU A 57 -16.62 43.58 -4.97
C GLU A 57 -17.71 44.10 -4.02
N GLU A 58 -18.14 43.31 -3.04
CA GLU A 58 -19.12 43.72 -2.04
C GLU A 58 -18.64 44.93 -1.24
N GLU A 59 -17.36 44.96 -0.85
CA GLU A 59 -16.81 46.00 0.00
C GLU A 59 -16.41 47.29 -0.74
N THR A 60 -16.09 47.20 -2.04
CA THR A 60 -15.53 48.33 -2.80
C THR A 60 -16.40 48.77 -3.97
N GLY A 61 -17.34 47.94 -4.41
CA GLY A 61 -18.10 48.12 -5.65
C GLY A 61 -17.28 47.92 -6.93
N VAL A 62 -16.05 47.42 -6.83
CA VAL A 62 -15.14 47.17 -7.95
C VAL A 62 -15.00 45.66 -8.16
N ALA A 63 -15.47 45.17 -9.31
CA ALA A 63 -15.33 43.77 -9.70
C ALA A 63 -13.86 43.43 -10.01
N PRO A 64 -13.24 42.45 -9.32
CA PRO A 64 -11.88 42.02 -9.63
C PRO A 64 -11.77 41.27 -10.96
N ASP A 65 -10.60 41.35 -11.60
CA ASP A 65 -10.26 40.64 -12.84
C ASP A 65 -9.20 39.54 -12.56
N PRO A 66 -9.63 38.32 -12.20
CA PRO A 66 -8.72 37.23 -11.90
C PRO A 66 -8.20 36.51 -13.15
N SER A 67 -6.89 36.32 -13.22
CA SER A 67 -6.23 35.60 -14.32
C SER A 67 -5.16 34.62 -13.81
N ARG A 68 -4.93 33.53 -14.55
CA ARG A 68 -3.81 32.59 -14.30
C ARG A 68 -2.49 33.04 -14.93
N SER A 69 -2.59 33.97 -15.87
CA SER A 69 -1.48 34.48 -16.67
C SER A 69 -1.77 35.94 -16.96
N GLY A 70 -1.11 36.83 -16.24
CA GLY A 70 -1.31 38.27 -16.32
C GLY A 70 -0.05 39.01 -15.93
N ASP A 71 0.04 40.28 -16.34
CA ASP A 71 1.17 41.14 -15.98
C ASP A 71 1.12 41.47 -14.48
N VAL A 72 2.14 41.03 -13.76
CA VAL A 72 2.37 41.43 -12.38
C VAL A 72 2.81 42.89 -12.40
N SER A 73 1.89 43.76 -12.01
CA SER A 73 2.07 45.20 -12.02
C SER A 73 1.76 45.77 -10.63
N LYS A 74 2.04 47.05 -10.46
CA LYS A 74 1.84 47.71 -9.17
C LYS A 74 0.37 47.68 -8.76
N GLY A 75 0.12 47.16 -7.57
CA GLY A 75 -1.22 47.02 -7.01
C GLY A 75 -1.90 45.68 -7.34
N THR A 76 -1.28 44.79 -8.13
CA THR A 76 -1.81 43.44 -8.38
C THR A 76 -1.85 42.63 -7.07
N ILE A 77 -2.97 41.93 -6.84
CA ILE A 77 -3.08 40.91 -5.79
C ILE A 77 -2.60 39.57 -6.36
N LEU A 78 -1.67 38.92 -5.68
CA LEU A 78 -1.13 37.62 -6.02
C LEU A 78 -1.67 36.59 -5.04
N VAL A 79 -2.37 35.57 -5.54
CA VAL A 79 -3.04 34.57 -4.72
C VAL A 79 -2.42 33.19 -4.93
N GLY A 80 -1.94 32.58 -3.84
CA GLY A 80 -1.21 31.30 -3.87
C GLY A 80 0.27 31.43 -4.25
N ASN A 81 0.86 30.33 -4.71
CA ASN A 81 2.29 30.24 -5.03
C ASN A 81 2.62 30.72 -6.46
N VAL A 82 2.23 31.97 -6.77
CA VAL A 82 2.37 32.54 -8.12
C VAL A 82 3.83 32.58 -8.58
N SER A 83 4.08 31.98 -9.74
CA SER A 83 5.40 31.92 -10.39
C SER A 83 5.23 32.19 -11.89
N ILE A 84 5.53 33.43 -12.32
CA ILE A 84 5.48 33.85 -13.74
C ILE A 84 6.80 34.52 -14.14
N ASP A 85 7.12 34.61 -15.44
CA ASP A 85 8.45 34.94 -16.00
C ASP A 85 9.38 35.81 -15.13
N ASP A 86 8.95 36.99 -14.69
CA ASP A 86 9.76 37.94 -13.91
C ASP A 86 9.43 38.00 -12.40
N TYR A 87 8.52 37.17 -11.91
CA TYR A 87 8.09 37.14 -10.50
C TYR A 87 8.06 35.72 -9.92
N ARG A 88 8.64 35.55 -8.74
CA ARG A 88 8.59 34.33 -7.95
C ARG A 88 8.13 34.67 -6.55
N SER A 89 6.97 34.14 -6.17
CA SER A 89 6.39 34.38 -4.85
C SER A 89 7.29 33.81 -3.74
N PRO A 90 7.49 34.53 -2.62
CA PRO A 90 8.12 33.99 -1.43
C PRO A 90 7.27 32.91 -0.73
N ILE A 91 6.01 32.71 -1.14
CA ILE A 91 5.11 31.67 -0.60
C ILE A 91 5.76 30.28 -0.65
N ALA A 92 6.51 29.93 -1.70
CA ALA A 92 7.21 28.66 -1.82
C ALA A 92 8.21 28.36 -0.67
N SER A 93 8.61 29.38 0.10
CA SER A 93 9.53 29.24 1.23
C SER A 93 8.82 29.08 2.58
N LEU A 94 7.49 29.19 2.61
CA LEU A 94 6.71 28.98 3.83
C LEU A 94 6.73 27.51 4.25
N ARG A 95 6.49 27.27 5.54
CA ARG A 95 6.22 25.91 6.03
C ARG A 95 4.78 25.51 5.69
N TYR A 96 4.53 24.21 5.73
CA TYR A 96 3.36 23.55 5.14
C TYR A 96 2.00 24.04 5.63
N GLN A 97 1.91 24.51 6.86
CA GLN A 97 0.68 25.07 7.45
C GLN A 97 0.77 26.59 7.67
N ASP A 98 1.86 27.22 7.25
CA ASP A 98 2.03 28.66 7.36
C ASP A 98 1.34 29.36 6.18
N TYR A 99 0.91 30.59 6.40
CA TYR A 99 0.41 31.44 5.33
C TYR A 99 0.82 32.89 5.52
N PHE A 100 0.85 33.62 4.41
CA PHE A 100 1.23 35.03 4.37
C PHE A 100 0.14 35.87 3.68
N VAL A 101 -0.15 37.01 4.30
CA VAL A 101 -1.01 38.05 3.75
C VAL A 101 -0.24 39.36 3.90
N GLY A 102 0.17 40.01 2.82
CA GLY A 102 0.95 41.23 2.95
C GLY A 102 1.60 41.78 1.68
N ILE A 103 2.20 42.96 1.81
CA ILE A 103 2.92 43.63 0.71
C ILE A 103 4.22 42.87 0.40
N ASP A 104 4.44 42.54 -0.87
CA ASP A 104 5.74 42.17 -1.42
C ASP A 104 6.05 43.02 -2.65
N GLY A 105 7.08 43.86 -2.52
CA GLY A 105 7.45 44.81 -3.56
C GLY A 105 6.29 45.75 -3.93
N ASP A 106 5.86 45.68 -5.19
CA ASP A 106 4.76 46.48 -5.74
C ASP A 106 3.42 45.74 -5.74
N CYS A 107 3.35 44.54 -5.16
CA CYS A 107 2.17 43.67 -5.16
C CYS A 107 1.70 43.33 -3.74
N TYR A 108 0.50 42.76 -3.65
CA TYR A 108 -0.06 42.26 -2.40
C TYR A 108 -0.26 40.74 -2.48
N LEU A 109 0.29 40.00 -1.53
CA LEU A 109 0.24 38.54 -1.52
C LEU A 109 -0.80 38.03 -0.55
N ILE A 110 -1.47 36.95 -0.94
CA ILE A 110 -2.39 36.17 -0.11
C ILE A 110 -2.16 34.70 -0.44
N GLY A 111 -1.53 33.92 0.43
CA GLY A 111 -1.38 32.49 0.15
C GLY A 111 -0.61 31.67 1.17
N GLY A 112 -0.70 30.36 1.00
CA GLY A 112 0.16 29.34 1.60
C GLY A 112 0.63 28.36 0.52
N ILE A 113 1.36 27.30 0.90
CA ILE A 113 1.91 26.35 -0.09
C ILE A 113 0.91 25.26 -0.52
N THR A 114 -0.30 25.24 0.05
CA THR A 114 -1.39 24.31 -0.28
C THR A 114 -2.68 25.07 -0.57
N GLU A 115 -3.65 24.39 -1.19
CA GLU A 115 -5.02 24.90 -1.36
C GLU A 115 -5.64 25.30 -0.01
N GLU A 116 -5.58 24.41 0.97
CA GLU A 116 -6.13 24.62 2.32
C GLU A 116 -5.51 25.84 3.04
N THR A 117 -4.18 25.99 2.99
CA THR A 117 -3.52 27.13 3.65
C THR A 117 -3.73 28.44 2.92
N THR A 118 -3.91 28.39 1.60
CA THR A 118 -4.28 29.57 0.82
C THR A 118 -5.73 29.99 1.08
N GLU A 119 -6.64 29.03 1.28
CA GLU A 119 -8.00 29.31 1.74
C GLU A 119 -8.02 30.00 3.11
N GLU A 120 -7.22 29.54 4.07
CA GLU A 120 -7.07 30.21 5.37
C GLU A 120 -6.45 31.62 5.23
N ALA A 121 -5.51 31.81 4.31
CA ALA A 121 -4.94 33.13 4.00
C ALA A 121 -6.00 34.10 3.44
N ILE A 122 -6.82 33.64 2.50
CA ILE A 122 -7.93 34.41 1.92
C ILE A 122 -8.92 34.79 3.01
N LYS A 123 -9.31 33.82 3.84
CA LYS A 123 -10.22 34.06 4.97
C LYS A 123 -9.64 35.08 5.94
N TYR A 124 -8.36 34.95 6.31
CA TYR A 124 -7.68 35.90 7.17
C TYR A 124 -7.71 37.31 6.58
N PHE A 125 -7.42 37.46 5.29
CA PHE A 125 -7.48 38.74 4.59
C PHE A 125 -8.89 39.35 4.65
N ILE A 126 -9.92 38.58 4.31
CA ILE A 126 -11.32 39.04 4.30
C ILE A 126 -11.78 39.46 5.69
N GLU A 127 -11.45 38.67 6.72
CA GLU A 127 -11.96 38.90 8.08
C GLU A 127 -11.18 39.99 8.84
N ASN A 128 -9.87 40.12 8.60
CA ASN A 128 -8.99 40.93 9.46
C ASN A 128 -8.32 42.10 8.74
N VAL A 129 -8.12 42.02 7.42
CA VAL A 129 -7.41 43.06 6.67
C VAL A 129 -8.36 43.93 5.88
N LEU A 130 -9.19 43.32 5.02
CA LEU A 130 -10.12 44.01 4.12
C LEU A 130 -10.98 45.08 4.83
N PRO A 131 -11.55 44.82 6.03
CA PRO A 131 -12.37 45.82 6.74
C PRO A 131 -11.60 47.06 7.19
N GLU A 132 -10.29 46.95 7.40
CA GLU A 132 -9.41 48.00 7.94
C GLU A 132 -8.77 48.86 6.85
N ILE A 133 -8.66 48.32 5.62
CA ILE A 133 -7.96 48.97 4.50
C ILE A 133 -8.91 49.65 3.50
N LYS A 134 -10.22 49.45 3.66
CA LYS A 134 -11.25 50.04 2.78
C LYS A 134 -11.48 51.51 3.06
N ASP A 135 -11.54 52.30 1.99
CA ASP A 135 -11.91 53.71 2.00
C ASP A 135 -12.79 54.01 0.78
N GLY A 136 -14.08 53.67 0.89
CA GLY A 136 -15.01 53.67 -0.25
C GLY A 136 -14.56 52.67 -1.33
N ALA A 137 -14.42 53.14 -2.57
CA ALA A 137 -13.97 52.31 -3.69
C ALA A 137 -12.44 52.12 -3.77
N LYS A 138 -11.69 52.52 -2.73
CA LYS A 138 -10.22 52.40 -2.69
C LYS A 138 -9.78 51.38 -1.65
N LEU A 139 -8.78 50.58 -2.00
CA LEU A 139 -8.08 49.68 -1.09
C LEU A 139 -6.63 50.13 -0.95
N THR A 140 -6.23 50.47 0.27
CA THR A 140 -4.84 50.83 0.58
C THR A 140 -4.33 50.02 1.76
N VAL A 141 -3.40 49.12 1.49
CA VAL A 141 -2.69 48.34 2.51
C VAL A 141 -1.43 49.07 2.98
N ARG A 142 -1.01 48.77 4.21
CA ARG A 142 0.22 49.30 4.83
C ARG A 142 1.01 48.13 5.40
N ALA A 143 2.29 48.35 5.66
CA ALA A 143 3.14 47.32 6.25
C ALA A 143 2.61 46.78 7.61
N LYS A 144 1.82 47.57 8.35
CA LYS A 144 1.17 47.13 9.59
C LYS A 144 0.04 46.12 9.39
N ASP A 145 -0.45 45.98 8.16
CA ASP A 145 -1.53 45.07 7.78
C ASP A 145 -0.97 43.74 7.23
N ASN A 146 0.36 43.62 7.14
CA ASN A 146 1.03 42.37 6.81
C ASN A 146 0.95 41.39 7.99
N ALA A 147 0.63 40.14 7.69
CA ALA A 147 0.62 39.03 8.64
C ALA A 147 1.33 37.81 8.04
N LEU A 148 2.33 37.31 8.76
CA LEU A 148 2.82 35.94 8.62
C LEU A 148 2.18 35.15 9.76
N VAL A 149 1.35 34.17 9.42
CA VAL A 149 0.75 33.27 10.41
C VAL A 149 1.51 31.96 10.36
N GLU A 150 2.26 31.72 11.43
CA GLU A 150 3.06 30.50 11.61
C GLU A 150 2.24 29.46 12.37
N ALA A 151 2.16 28.25 11.82
CA ALA A 151 1.55 27.13 12.52
C ALA A 151 2.48 26.57 13.60
N GLU A 152 1.90 25.85 14.57
CA GLU A 152 2.68 25.12 15.56
C GLU A 152 3.12 23.76 14.98
N TYR A 153 4.44 23.57 14.90
CA TYR A 153 5.04 22.29 14.51
C TYR A 153 5.61 21.56 15.72
N ARG A 154 5.77 20.23 15.59
CA ARG A 154 6.29 19.36 16.66
C ARG A 154 7.81 19.48 16.88
N MET A 155 8.47 20.29 16.05
CA MET A 155 9.89 20.66 16.11
C MET A 155 10.07 22.12 15.68
N GLU A 156 10.90 22.87 16.40
CA GLU A 156 11.23 24.25 16.02
C GLU A 156 12.04 24.29 14.72
N GLY A 157 12.88 23.26 14.50
CA GLY A 157 13.69 23.12 13.31
C GLY A 157 14.46 21.80 13.27
N LEU A 158 15.00 21.48 12.09
CA LEU A 158 15.87 20.34 11.86
C LEU A 158 17.04 20.79 10.97
N THR A 159 18.26 20.51 11.42
CA THR A 159 19.47 20.72 10.63
C THR A 159 20.26 19.42 10.50
N ILE A 160 20.80 19.18 9.30
CA ILE A 160 21.63 18.00 9.00
C ILE A 160 22.92 18.48 8.36
N GLY A 161 24.07 18.16 8.97
CA GLY A 161 25.36 18.65 8.49
C GLY A 161 25.45 20.17 8.45
N GLY A 162 24.68 20.86 9.30
CA GLY A 162 24.58 22.33 9.34
C GLY A 162 23.66 22.97 8.30
N ALA A 163 23.06 22.21 7.38
CA ALA A 163 22.05 22.72 6.44
C ALA A 163 20.63 22.57 7.02
N ALA A 164 19.73 23.51 6.70
CA ALA A 164 18.34 23.47 7.16
C ALA A 164 17.54 22.45 6.37
N MET A 165 16.50 21.86 6.97
CA MET A 165 15.66 20.87 6.30
C MET A 165 14.89 21.41 5.08
N SER A 166 14.69 22.73 4.99
CA SER A 166 14.21 23.40 3.77
C SER A 166 15.10 23.16 2.55
N ASP A 167 16.39 22.87 2.76
CA ASP A 167 17.37 22.71 1.69
C ASP A 167 17.49 21.25 1.20
N PHE A 168 16.68 20.34 1.76
CA PHE A 168 16.78 18.91 1.48
C PHE A 168 15.73 18.44 0.47
N SER A 169 16.14 17.53 -0.41
CA SER A 169 15.24 16.71 -1.24
C SER A 169 15.42 15.23 -0.95
N ILE A 170 14.34 14.45 -1.10
CA ILE A 170 14.37 12.99 -1.01
C ILE A 170 14.61 12.43 -2.41
N ILE A 171 15.63 11.59 -2.56
CA ILE A 171 16.03 11.00 -3.84
C ILE A 171 15.78 9.50 -3.81
N THR A 172 15.04 9.03 -4.79
CA THR A 172 14.74 7.61 -5.02
C THR A 172 15.43 7.11 -6.29
N PRO A 173 15.64 5.80 -6.47
CA PRO A 173 16.18 5.29 -7.72
C PRO A 173 15.29 5.69 -8.91
N LYS A 174 15.84 5.75 -10.12
CA LYS A 174 15.08 6.06 -11.35
C LYS A 174 13.82 5.18 -11.56
N SER A 175 13.86 3.95 -11.07
CA SER A 175 12.71 3.04 -11.07
C SER A 175 12.61 2.43 -9.67
N PRO A 176 12.03 3.16 -8.72
CA PRO A 176 12.00 2.70 -7.33
C PRO A 176 11.10 1.47 -7.20
N THR A 177 11.48 0.59 -6.29
CA THR A 177 10.59 -0.46 -5.78
C THR A 177 9.42 0.17 -5.02
N VAL A 178 8.35 -0.60 -4.81
CA VAL A 178 7.20 -0.14 -4.00
C VAL A 178 7.63 0.25 -2.58
N ASN A 179 8.59 -0.48 -2.00
CA ASN A 179 9.10 -0.21 -0.66
C ASN A 179 9.89 1.11 -0.61
N GLU A 180 10.74 1.37 -1.60
CA GLU A 180 11.54 2.61 -1.69
C GLU A 180 10.64 3.83 -1.88
N PHE A 181 9.68 3.75 -2.81
CA PHE A 181 8.73 4.84 -3.03
C PHE A 181 7.87 5.10 -1.79
N ARG A 182 7.31 4.04 -1.18
CA ARG A 182 6.56 4.15 0.07
C ARG A 182 7.39 4.78 1.19
N THR A 183 8.64 4.37 1.34
CA THR A 183 9.56 4.94 2.35
C THR A 183 9.78 6.43 2.11
N ALA A 184 10.01 6.84 0.85
CA ALA A 184 10.17 8.25 0.50
C ALA A 184 8.92 9.09 0.84
N VAL A 185 7.74 8.59 0.49
CA VAL A 185 6.45 9.26 0.76
C VAL A 185 6.19 9.40 2.27
N LEU A 186 6.33 8.31 3.02
CA LEU A 186 6.11 8.32 4.47
C LEU A 186 7.14 9.19 5.20
N LEU A 187 8.40 9.19 4.74
CA LEU A 187 9.43 10.06 5.28
C LEU A 187 9.15 11.54 4.98
N ARG A 188 8.70 11.88 3.76
CA ARG A 188 8.26 13.24 3.42
C ARG A 188 7.16 13.69 4.38
N GLN A 189 6.09 12.91 4.50
CA GLN A 189 4.98 13.21 5.41
C GLN A 189 5.45 13.41 6.84
N GLN A 190 6.36 12.55 7.31
CA GLN A 190 6.95 12.68 8.63
C GLN A 190 7.74 13.97 8.81
N ILE A 191 8.61 14.34 7.85
CA ILE A 191 9.35 15.59 7.89
C ILE A 191 8.37 16.78 7.93
N THR A 192 7.35 16.76 7.07
CA THR A 192 6.33 17.81 6.98
C THR A 192 5.53 17.95 8.28
N ASN A 193 5.02 16.85 8.83
CA ASN A 193 4.25 16.87 10.08
C ASN A 193 5.09 17.33 11.29
N MET A 194 6.40 17.08 11.26
CA MET A 194 7.28 17.38 12.38
C MET A 194 7.86 18.79 12.31
N THR A 195 8.21 19.26 11.11
CA THR A 195 9.01 20.48 10.92
C THR A 195 8.32 21.53 10.06
N GLY A 196 7.24 21.17 9.37
CA GLY A 196 6.58 22.00 8.38
C GLY A 196 7.29 22.08 7.03
N TYR A 197 8.48 21.50 6.87
CA TYR A 197 9.16 21.48 5.57
C TYR A 197 8.62 20.36 4.67
N LEU A 198 8.38 20.67 3.40
CA LEU A 198 7.90 19.71 2.40
C LEU A 198 9.02 19.41 1.39
N PRO A 199 9.94 18.47 1.69
CA PRO A 199 11.00 18.12 0.75
C PRO A 199 10.41 17.50 -0.52
N ALA A 200 10.93 17.89 -1.67
CA ALA A 200 10.57 17.26 -2.94
C ALA A 200 11.02 15.79 -2.96
N ILE A 201 10.22 14.93 -3.60
CA ILE A 201 10.64 13.55 -3.93
C ILE A 201 11.06 13.56 -5.40
N LEU A 202 12.35 13.30 -5.62
CA LEU A 202 12.96 13.26 -6.94
C LEU A 202 13.46 11.83 -7.23
N THR A 203 13.63 11.53 -8.51
CA THR A 203 14.33 10.32 -8.96
C THR A 203 15.78 10.64 -9.29
N ASP A 204 16.67 9.66 -9.17
CA ASP A 204 18.09 9.76 -9.53
C ASP A 204 18.30 9.98 -11.04
N GLU A 205 18.17 11.24 -11.44
CA GLU A 205 18.39 11.77 -12.78
C GLU A 205 19.44 12.89 -12.75
N GLU A 206 19.89 13.34 -13.94
CA GLU A 206 21.05 14.24 -14.10
C GLU A 206 20.91 15.58 -13.36
N ASP A 207 19.68 16.03 -13.09
CA ASP A 207 19.37 17.31 -12.43
C ASP A 207 19.18 17.20 -10.89
N CYS A 208 19.64 16.11 -10.27
CA CYS A 208 19.56 15.96 -8.82
C CYS A 208 20.46 16.97 -8.05
N PRO A 209 20.01 17.49 -6.90
CA PRO A 209 20.82 18.36 -6.05
C PRO A 209 22.16 17.73 -5.66
N THR A 210 23.25 18.52 -5.72
CA THR A 210 24.60 18.05 -5.37
C THR A 210 24.80 17.89 -3.86
N GLU A 211 24.08 18.68 -3.06
CA GLU A 211 24.07 18.65 -1.59
C GLU A 211 22.62 18.69 -1.09
N GLY A 212 22.39 18.41 0.20
CA GLY A 212 21.04 18.47 0.78
C GLY A 212 20.16 17.34 0.26
N LYS A 213 20.59 16.09 0.45
CA LYS A 213 19.88 14.93 -0.10
C LYS A 213 19.63 13.84 0.91
N ILE A 214 18.46 13.22 0.80
CA ILE A 214 18.07 12.02 1.54
C ILE A 214 17.92 10.90 0.52
N LEU A 215 18.91 10.02 0.45
CA LEU A 215 18.94 8.90 -0.49
C LEU A 215 18.14 7.73 0.07
N ILE A 216 17.21 7.19 -0.70
CA ILE A 216 16.44 5.99 -0.35
C ILE A 216 16.87 4.84 -1.24
N GLY A 217 17.12 3.67 -0.64
CA GLY A 217 17.42 2.43 -1.37
C GLY A 217 18.91 2.08 -1.40
N THR A 218 19.20 0.79 -1.44
CA THR A 218 20.57 0.24 -1.36
C THR A 218 21.43 0.64 -2.55
N THR A 219 20.82 0.70 -3.75
CA THR A 219 21.52 1.07 -5.00
C THR A 219 22.08 2.49 -4.97
N LEU A 220 21.31 3.46 -4.49
CA LEU A 220 21.75 4.84 -4.35
C LEU A 220 22.72 5.03 -3.19
N CYS A 221 22.48 4.33 -2.08
CA CYS A 221 23.32 4.47 -0.90
C CYS A 221 24.70 3.82 -1.09
N GLY A 222 24.81 2.82 -1.96
CA GLY A 222 26.03 2.05 -2.19
C GLY A 222 26.39 1.13 -1.02
N ASP A 223 25.41 0.84 -0.15
CA ASP A 223 25.62 0.10 1.09
C ASP A 223 25.43 -1.40 0.86
N THR A 224 26.30 -2.19 1.51
CA THR A 224 26.09 -3.63 1.67
C THR A 224 25.50 -3.87 3.06
N LEU A 225 24.30 -4.41 3.11
CA LEU A 225 23.59 -4.67 4.37
C LEU A 225 24.05 -5.99 5.00
N PRO A 226 24.07 -6.10 6.34
CA PRO A 226 24.58 -7.28 7.05
C PRO A 226 23.68 -8.52 6.95
N SER A 227 22.40 -8.34 6.58
CA SER A 227 21.43 -9.41 6.36
C SER A 227 20.39 -8.96 5.32
N GLU A 228 19.56 -9.91 4.87
CA GLU A 228 18.51 -9.67 3.86
C GLU A 228 17.39 -8.73 4.32
N HIS A 229 17.10 -8.68 5.63
CA HIS A 229 16.05 -7.82 6.18
C HIS A 229 16.62 -6.63 6.96
N ALA A 230 17.93 -6.39 6.86
CA ALA A 230 18.57 -5.29 7.56
C ALA A 230 18.22 -3.92 6.97
N TYR A 231 18.44 -2.90 7.80
CA TYR A 231 18.48 -1.51 7.40
C TYR A 231 19.67 -0.78 8.00
N ALA A 232 20.08 0.28 7.34
CA ALA A 232 21.09 1.23 7.79
C ALA A 232 20.68 2.65 7.39
N ILE A 233 20.72 3.56 8.36
CA ILE A 233 20.51 4.98 8.18
C ILE A 233 21.78 5.69 8.62
N THR A 234 22.44 6.41 7.74
CA THR A 234 23.70 7.10 8.04
C THR A 234 23.67 8.54 7.55
N VAL A 235 24.47 9.38 8.18
CA VAL A 235 24.63 10.78 7.80
C VAL A 235 26.10 11.04 7.46
N SER A 236 26.33 11.74 6.36
CA SER A 236 27.67 12.18 5.94
C SER A 236 27.55 13.56 5.30
N GLY A 237 28.03 14.59 5.99
CA GLY A 237 27.81 15.98 5.63
C GLY A 237 26.32 16.29 5.52
N LYS A 238 25.90 16.79 4.36
CA LYS A 238 24.50 17.13 4.04
C LYS A 238 23.78 16.01 3.27
N THR A 239 24.23 14.77 3.48
CA THR A 239 23.60 13.58 2.88
C THR A 239 23.12 12.64 3.97
N VAL A 240 21.85 12.27 3.92
CA VAL A 240 21.28 11.15 4.67
C VAL A 240 21.15 9.97 3.72
N LYS A 241 21.56 8.79 4.14
CA LYS A 241 21.34 7.53 3.42
C LYS A 241 20.36 6.69 4.21
N VAL A 242 19.34 6.14 3.55
CA VAL A 242 18.37 5.20 4.10
C VAL A 242 18.40 3.95 3.23
N ALA A 243 19.26 3.01 3.60
CA ALA A 243 19.39 1.72 2.95
C ALA A 243 18.57 0.68 3.71
N ALA A 244 17.69 -0.03 3.03
CA ALA A 244 16.96 -1.15 3.58
C ALA A 244 16.75 -2.21 2.48
N ALA A 245 16.65 -3.47 2.90
CA ALA A 245 16.33 -4.58 2.01
C ALA A 245 15.02 -5.23 2.45
N THR A 246 14.22 -5.69 1.47
CA THR A 246 12.86 -6.26 1.62
C THR A 246 11.85 -5.34 2.32
N MET A 247 10.57 -5.70 2.30
CA MET A 247 9.53 -4.93 3.00
C MET A 247 9.82 -4.78 4.51
N LEU A 248 10.37 -5.81 5.17
CA LEU A 248 10.62 -5.81 6.61
C LEU A 248 11.71 -4.82 7.02
N GLY A 249 12.79 -4.72 6.25
CA GLY A 249 13.85 -3.75 6.50
C GLY A 249 13.36 -2.32 6.33
N HIS A 250 12.53 -2.07 5.29
CA HIS A 250 11.95 -0.74 5.05
C HIS A 250 11.00 -0.31 6.18
N GLU A 251 10.14 -1.21 6.67
CA GLU A 251 9.27 -0.94 7.82
C GLU A 251 10.08 -0.65 9.09
N ALA A 252 11.13 -1.43 9.35
CA ALA A 252 12.01 -1.22 10.50
C ALA A 252 12.75 0.12 10.41
N ALA A 253 13.24 0.50 9.22
CA ALA A 253 13.87 1.79 8.98
C ALA A 253 12.92 2.95 9.24
N GLN A 254 11.68 2.88 8.73
CA GLN A 254 10.65 3.90 8.95
C GLN A 254 10.35 4.07 10.45
N LYS A 255 10.18 2.97 11.17
CA LYS A 255 9.96 2.98 12.63
C LYS A 255 11.17 3.56 13.39
N ALA A 256 12.38 3.25 12.96
CA ALA A 256 13.61 3.78 13.55
C ALA A 256 13.73 5.31 13.35
N LEU A 257 13.50 5.79 12.12
CA LEU A 257 13.44 7.23 11.81
C LEU A 257 12.41 7.92 12.70
N GLN A 258 11.20 7.36 12.80
CA GLN A 258 10.13 7.93 13.62
C GLN A 258 10.49 8.04 15.09
N ASN A 259 11.07 7.00 15.67
CA ASN A 259 11.32 6.95 17.11
C ASN A 259 12.58 7.73 17.53
N GLN A 260 13.57 7.87 16.65
CA GLN A 260 14.88 8.41 17.02
C GLN A 260 15.15 9.79 16.39
N MET A 261 14.92 9.93 15.08
CA MET A 261 15.16 11.16 14.34
C MET A 261 14.00 12.14 14.50
N PHE A 262 12.77 11.65 14.34
CA PHE A 262 11.57 12.48 14.25
C PHE A 262 10.62 12.34 15.46
N ASN A 263 11.18 12.06 16.64
CA ASN A 263 10.44 12.09 17.89
C ASN A 263 10.08 13.56 18.26
N PRO A 264 8.83 13.88 18.66
CA PRO A 264 8.43 15.24 19.01
C PRO A 264 9.32 15.89 20.06
N ARG A 265 9.74 17.13 19.80
CA ARG A 265 10.60 17.92 20.67
C ARG A 265 10.42 19.41 20.35
N ASN A 266 10.13 20.23 21.36
CA ASN A 266 9.95 21.68 21.16
C ASN A 266 11.31 22.41 21.11
N GLU A 267 12.22 21.92 20.27
CA GLU A 267 13.55 22.46 20.09
C GLU A 267 14.06 22.15 18.67
N THR A 268 15.14 22.84 18.26
CA THR A 268 15.83 22.52 17.01
C THR A 268 16.71 21.28 17.18
N LEU A 269 16.47 20.25 16.36
CA LEU A 269 17.35 19.07 16.29
C LEU A 269 18.53 19.32 15.36
N GLN A 270 19.73 18.97 15.82
CA GLN A 270 20.94 18.99 15.00
C GLN A 270 21.45 17.56 14.81
N ILE A 271 21.59 17.16 13.56
CA ILE A 271 22.11 15.85 13.15
C ILE A 271 23.42 16.07 12.40
N ASN A 272 24.42 15.25 12.71
CA ASN A 272 25.75 15.32 12.12
C ASN A 272 26.24 13.91 11.77
N ASP A 273 27.47 13.80 11.27
CA ASP A 273 28.08 12.57 10.77
C ASP A 273 28.20 11.44 11.81
N SER A 274 28.04 11.73 13.11
CA SER A 274 28.00 10.69 14.14
C SER A 274 26.64 9.99 14.26
N PHE A 275 25.61 10.48 13.57
CA PHE A 275 24.30 9.86 13.58
C PHE A 275 24.27 8.63 12.68
N SER A 276 23.91 7.50 13.28
CA SER A 276 23.64 6.26 12.56
C SER A 276 22.57 5.46 13.28
N LEU A 277 21.66 4.86 12.52
CA LEU A 277 20.75 3.82 13.00
C LEU A 277 20.94 2.59 12.13
N SER A 278 20.86 1.40 12.72
CA SER A 278 20.88 0.15 11.98
C SER A 278 20.16 -0.92 12.77
N GLY A 279 19.59 -1.88 12.06
CA GLY A 279 18.92 -3.01 12.69
C GLY A 279 18.49 -4.04 11.66
N ASP A 280 17.69 -4.98 12.11
CA ASP A 280 17.15 -6.07 11.31
C ASP A 280 15.63 -6.11 11.44
N GLY A 281 14.92 -6.07 10.31
CA GLY A 281 13.46 -6.10 10.25
C GLY A 281 12.86 -7.48 10.47
N ALA A 282 13.64 -8.56 10.44
CA ALA A 282 13.15 -9.93 10.59
C ALA A 282 12.39 -10.15 11.90
N GLU A 283 12.72 -9.41 12.96
CA GLU A 283 12.02 -9.47 14.25
C GLU A 283 10.56 -8.96 14.18
N ASN A 284 10.21 -8.21 13.15
CA ASN A 284 8.87 -7.67 12.94
C ASN A 284 8.01 -8.55 12.02
N ALA A 285 8.55 -9.66 11.49
CA ALA A 285 7.81 -10.58 10.65
C ALA A 285 6.57 -11.13 11.39
N SER A 286 5.41 -11.08 10.73
CA SER A 286 4.15 -11.58 11.32
C SER A 286 4.11 -13.11 11.48
N ALA A 287 4.97 -13.82 10.75
CA ALA A 287 5.10 -15.27 10.76
C ALA A 287 6.59 -15.68 10.74
N PRO A 288 6.93 -16.96 11.05
CA PRO A 288 8.28 -17.45 10.88
C PRO A 288 8.72 -17.39 9.42
N LEU A 289 9.87 -16.78 9.15
CA LEU A 289 10.47 -16.74 7.82
C LEU A 289 10.87 -18.14 7.34
N GLU A 290 11.43 -18.94 8.25
CA GLU A 290 11.77 -20.33 7.99
C GLU A 290 10.54 -21.25 8.01
N THR A 291 10.60 -22.31 7.19
CA THR A 291 9.56 -23.35 7.13
C THR A 291 9.69 -24.30 8.33
N ASP A 292 8.60 -24.52 9.07
CA ASP A 292 8.54 -25.54 10.13
C ASP A 292 8.23 -26.92 9.53
N GLY A 293 9.25 -27.58 9.00
CA GLY A 293 9.13 -28.92 8.40
C GLY A 293 9.79 -29.00 7.03
N ASP A 294 9.19 -29.81 6.15
CA ASP A 294 9.72 -30.11 4.82
C ASP A 294 9.14 -29.23 3.71
N LEU A 295 7.95 -28.67 3.91
CA LEU A 295 7.22 -27.93 2.88
C LEU A 295 6.34 -26.84 3.50
N ARG A 296 6.39 -25.63 2.92
CA ARG A 296 5.41 -24.57 3.15
C ARG A 296 4.49 -24.42 1.94
N VAL A 297 3.18 -24.49 2.16
CA VAL A 297 2.17 -24.23 1.14
C VAL A 297 1.34 -23.02 1.55
N MET A 298 1.16 -22.07 0.65
CA MET A 298 0.46 -20.81 0.89
C MET A 298 -0.68 -20.60 -0.10
N PHE A 299 -1.78 -20.01 0.36
CA PHE A 299 -2.93 -19.62 -0.45
C PHE A 299 -3.29 -18.16 -0.17
N SER A 300 -3.52 -17.37 -1.22
CA SER A 300 -3.77 -15.93 -1.13
C SER A 300 -4.86 -15.52 -2.10
N ASN A 301 -6.03 -15.09 -1.61
CA ASN A 301 -6.88 -14.23 -2.43
C ASN A 301 -6.14 -12.89 -2.59
N ILE A 302 -6.03 -12.38 -3.82
CA ILE A 302 -5.21 -11.20 -4.12
C ILE A 302 -6.03 -9.98 -4.54
N HIS A 303 -7.37 -10.09 -4.52
CA HIS A 303 -8.26 -9.04 -4.99
C HIS A 303 -7.83 -8.42 -6.33
N GLY A 304 -7.73 -9.23 -7.38
CA GLY A 304 -7.16 -8.79 -8.66
C GLY A 304 -8.04 -7.82 -9.46
N TYR A 305 -8.94 -7.06 -8.85
CA TYR A 305 -9.87 -6.16 -9.52
C TYR A 305 -9.49 -4.69 -9.30
N PRO A 306 -9.77 -3.79 -10.26
CA PRO A 306 -9.28 -2.41 -10.25
C PRO A 306 -10.19 -1.43 -9.49
N THR A 307 -11.31 -1.90 -8.98
CA THR A 307 -12.30 -1.10 -8.26
C THR A 307 -13.01 -1.95 -7.20
N THR A 308 -13.34 -1.33 -6.08
CA THR A 308 -14.30 -1.82 -5.08
C THR A 308 -15.47 -0.84 -4.95
N ASP A 309 -16.45 -1.16 -4.10
CA ASP A 309 -17.48 -0.19 -3.70
C ASP A 309 -16.89 1.02 -2.95
N ASP A 310 -15.67 0.89 -2.41
CA ASP A 310 -14.97 1.89 -1.59
C ASP A 310 -13.98 2.76 -2.39
N GLY A 311 -13.78 2.50 -3.70
CA GLY A 311 -12.93 3.33 -4.57
C GLY A 311 -12.01 2.55 -5.51
N PRO A 312 -11.02 3.23 -6.11
CA PRO A 312 -10.04 2.60 -6.98
C PRO A 312 -9.11 1.67 -6.19
N THR A 313 -8.75 0.55 -6.81
CA THR A 313 -7.75 -0.39 -6.28
C THR A 313 -6.65 -0.58 -7.33
N PRO A 314 -5.57 0.21 -7.28
CA PRO A 314 -4.44 0.07 -8.19
C PRO A 314 -3.75 -1.31 -8.08
N VAL A 315 -4.23 -2.26 -8.90
CA VAL A 315 -3.78 -3.66 -8.93
C VAL A 315 -2.27 -3.79 -9.09
N LYS A 316 -1.63 -2.84 -9.79
CA LYS A 316 -0.17 -2.82 -9.97
C LYS A 316 0.57 -2.67 -8.64
N GLU A 317 0.19 -1.71 -7.81
CA GLU A 317 0.88 -1.48 -6.54
C GLU A 317 0.60 -2.60 -5.55
N ALA A 318 -0.66 -3.05 -5.46
CA ALA A 318 -1.04 -4.22 -4.67
C ALA A 318 -0.23 -5.47 -5.09
N SER A 319 -0.07 -5.70 -6.40
CA SER A 319 0.76 -6.79 -6.93
C SER A 319 2.24 -6.66 -6.53
N GLN A 320 2.80 -5.44 -6.54
CA GLN A 320 4.19 -5.24 -6.10
C GLN A 320 4.34 -5.58 -4.62
N GLN A 321 3.39 -5.17 -3.78
CA GLN A 321 3.41 -5.48 -2.34
C GLN A 321 3.27 -6.99 -2.07
N LEU A 322 2.37 -7.68 -2.79
CA LEU A 322 2.23 -9.13 -2.69
C LEU A 322 3.49 -9.86 -3.16
N ALA A 323 4.15 -9.39 -4.23
CA ALA A 323 5.39 -9.99 -4.69
C ALA A 323 6.50 -9.91 -3.62
N GLU A 324 6.64 -8.77 -2.95
CA GLU A 324 7.56 -8.60 -1.81
C GLU A 324 7.23 -9.58 -0.68
N LEU A 325 5.95 -9.74 -0.36
CA LEU A 325 5.47 -10.68 0.67
C LEU A 325 5.85 -12.13 0.30
N TYR A 326 5.59 -12.56 -0.93
CA TYR A 326 5.87 -13.92 -1.39
C TYR A 326 7.37 -14.22 -1.50
N LEU A 327 8.18 -13.21 -1.87
CA LEU A 327 9.64 -13.33 -1.94
C LEU A 327 10.30 -13.25 -0.55
N THR A 328 9.64 -12.67 0.44
CA THR A 328 10.10 -12.67 1.84
C THR A 328 9.85 -14.02 2.51
N TYR A 329 8.66 -14.62 2.32
CA TYR A 329 8.25 -15.84 3.03
C TYR A 329 8.48 -17.15 2.25
N LEU A 330 8.82 -17.04 0.97
CA LEU A 330 9.26 -18.13 0.07
C LEU A 330 8.51 -19.48 0.22
N PRO A 331 7.15 -19.52 0.18
CA PRO A 331 6.44 -20.80 0.15
C PRO A 331 6.92 -21.71 -0.99
N ASP A 332 6.96 -23.02 -0.77
CA ASP A 332 7.32 -23.97 -1.83
C ASP A 332 6.25 -24.06 -2.91
N VAL A 333 4.98 -23.89 -2.52
CA VAL A 333 3.84 -23.81 -3.43
C VAL A 333 2.94 -22.65 -3.01
N LEU A 334 2.62 -21.77 -3.94
CA LEU A 334 1.78 -20.59 -3.77
C LEU A 334 0.54 -20.72 -4.66
N GLY A 335 -0.63 -20.87 -4.06
CA GLY A 335 -1.92 -20.74 -4.72
C GLY A 335 -2.48 -19.34 -4.57
N THR A 336 -2.99 -18.77 -5.65
CA THR A 336 -3.66 -17.46 -5.62
C THR A 336 -5.10 -17.59 -6.07
N GLN A 337 -6.00 -16.78 -5.53
CA GLN A 337 -7.38 -16.62 -5.99
C GLN A 337 -7.61 -15.18 -6.46
N GLU A 338 -8.60 -15.00 -7.34
CA GLU A 338 -8.86 -13.71 -8.00
C GLU A 338 -7.67 -13.18 -8.81
N PHE A 339 -6.85 -14.09 -9.34
CA PHE A 339 -5.75 -13.75 -10.23
C PHE A 339 -6.28 -13.36 -11.61
N SER A 340 -6.85 -12.16 -11.69
CA SER A 340 -7.57 -11.68 -12.86
C SER A 340 -6.61 -11.29 -14.00
N PRO A 341 -7.14 -11.01 -15.21
CA PRO A 341 -6.37 -10.36 -16.27
C PRO A 341 -5.63 -9.10 -15.83
N ASN A 342 -6.16 -8.34 -14.87
CA ASN A 342 -5.50 -7.14 -14.35
C ASN A 342 -4.25 -7.49 -13.54
N SER A 343 -4.26 -8.56 -12.75
CA SER A 343 -3.08 -9.05 -12.02
C SER A 343 -1.98 -9.52 -12.97
N TYR A 344 -2.34 -10.14 -14.09
CA TYR A 344 -1.39 -10.48 -15.16
C TYR A 344 -0.84 -9.23 -15.86
N ASN A 345 -1.69 -8.22 -16.11
CA ASN A 345 -1.25 -6.95 -16.68
C ASN A 345 -0.36 -6.15 -15.70
N ALA A 346 -0.61 -6.29 -14.41
CA ALA A 346 0.23 -5.81 -13.31
C ALA A 346 1.55 -6.59 -13.17
N LYS A 347 1.69 -7.72 -13.88
CA LYS A 347 2.89 -8.55 -13.96
C LYS A 347 3.30 -9.22 -12.66
N LEU A 348 2.34 -9.50 -11.76
CA LEU A 348 2.63 -10.22 -10.51
C LEU A 348 3.36 -11.55 -10.77
N ASP A 349 2.94 -12.31 -11.79
CA ASP A 349 3.57 -13.57 -12.19
C ASP A 349 5.04 -13.38 -12.63
N GLN A 350 5.38 -12.25 -13.23
CA GLN A 350 6.75 -11.92 -13.64
C GLN A 350 7.60 -11.42 -12.49
N MET A 351 7.02 -10.68 -11.53
CA MET A 351 7.74 -10.15 -10.38
C MET A 351 8.30 -11.27 -9.50
N ILE A 352 7.57 -12.38 -9.35
CA ILE A 352 8.01 -13.56 -8.59
C ILE A 352 8.75 -14.60 -9.44
N ALA A 353 8.95 -14.33 -10.74
CA ALA A 353 9.47 -15.32 -11.69
C ALA A 353 10.95 -15.63 -11.51
N SER A 354 11.71 -14.94 -10.65
CA SER A 354 13.06 -15.37 -10.25
C SER A 354 12.99 -16.72 -9.55
N GLU A 355 12.12 -16.83 -8.54
CA GLU A 355 12.00 -17.99 -7.66
C GLU A 355 10.94 -19.00 -8.11
N TYR A 356 9.88 -18.53 -8.77
CA TYR A 356 8.69 -19.35 -9.03
C TYR A 356 8.47 -19.67 -10.50
N THR A 357 7.85 -20.82 -10.74
CA THR A 357 7.26 -21.18 -12.03
C THR A 357 5.75 -21.33 -11.87
N ALA A 358 4.98 -20.74 -12.78
CA ALA A 358 3.54 -20.94 -12.85
C ALA A 358 3.20 -22.36 -13.36
N VAL A 359 2.20 -22.99 -12.77
CA VAL A 359 1.63 -24.24 -13.27
C VAL A 359 0.85 -23.96 -14.55
N ALA A 360 1.36 -24.47 -15.67
CA ALA A 360 0.69 -24.36 -16.95
C ALA A 360 -0.52 -25.30 -17.01
N VAL A 361 -1.69 -24.75 -17.36
CA VAL A 361 -2.95 -25.49 -17.51
C VAL A 361 -3.71 -24.99 -18.74
N SER A 362 -4.45 -25.90 -19.38
CA SER A 362 -5.41 -25.53 -20.43
C SER A 362 -6.78 -25.28 -19.81
N THR A 363 -7.35 -24.10 -20.04
CA THR A 363 -8.69 -23.72 -19.59
C THR A 363 -9.75 -23.89 -20.69
N GLY A 364 -9.38 -24.44 -21.86
CA GLY A 364 -10.28 -24.56 -23.01
C GLY A 364 -10.50 -23.25 -23.80
N GLY A 365 -9.70 -22.20 -23.51
CA GLY A 365 -9.69 -20.90 -24.21
C GLY A 365 -8.38 -20.13 -24.00
N ASN A 366 -8.30 -18.86 -24.44
CA ASN A 366 -7.11 -18.00 -24.31
C ASN A 366 -6.88 -17.43 -22.88
N TYR A 367 -7.59 -17.93 -21.87
CA TYR A 367 -7.58 -17.32 -20.54
C TYR A 367 -6.60 -18.01 -19.61
N LYS A 368 -5.70 -17.21 -19.02
CA LYS A 368 -4.96 -17.59 -17.83
C LYS A 368 -5.95 -17.79 -16.65
N THR A 369 -5.65 -18.70 -15.73
CA THR A 369 -6.54 -19.09 -14.62
C THR A 369 -6.66 -17.99 -13.56
N TYR A 370 -7.86 -17.86 -12.97
CA TYR A 370 -8.13 -17.00 -11.81
C TYR A 370 -7.71 -17.62 -10.48
N THR A 371 -7.46 -18.94 -10.48
CA THR A 371 -6.96 -19.69 -9.32
C THR A 371 -5.54 -20.16 -9.57
N ALA A 372 -4.64 -19.25 -9.95
CA ALA A 372 -3.28 -19.61 -10.35
C ALA A 372 -2.53 -20.37 -9.23
N LEU A 373 -1.58 -21.20 -9.67
CA LEU A 373 -0.73 -22.00 -8.79
C LEU A 373 0.71 -21.84 -9.27
N PHE A 374 1.60 -21.54 -8.35
CA PHE A 374 3.03 -21.34 -8.57
C PHE A 374 3.82 -22.26 -7.65
N TYR A 375 5.00 -22.69 -8.08
CA TYR A 375 5.88 -23.53 -7.27
C TYR A 375 7.32 -23.04 -7.35
N ARG A 376 8.04 -23.18 -6.24
CA ARG A 376 9.43 -22.74 -6.12
C ARG A 376 10.34 -23.68 -6.91
N LYS A 377 11.09 -23.10 -7.86
CA LYS A 377 11.93 -23.86 -8.81
C LYS A 377 13.01 -24.66 -8.12
N SER A 378 13.59 -24.14 -7.05
CA SER A 378 14.72 -24.76 -6.35
C SER A 378 14.31 -26.02 -5.59
N THR A 379 13.06 -26.12 -5.11
CA THR A 379 12.63 -27.20 -4.23
C THR A 379 11.61 -28.15 -4.85
N MET A 380 10.86 -27.71 -5.85
CA MET A 380 9.73 -28.46 -6.40
C MET A 380 9.92 -28.79 -7.88
N GLU A 381 9.38 -29.94 -8.28
CA GLU A 381 9.25 -30.37 -9.67
C GLU A 381 7.79 -30.74 -9.95
N LEU A 382 7.22 -30.18 -11.01
CA LEU A 382 5.86 -30.47 -11.44
C LEU A 382 5.84 -31.73 -12.32
N LEU A 383 5.06 -32.74 -11.91
CA LEU A 383 4.94 -34.03 -12.61
C LEU A 383 3.66 -34.13 -13.45
N LYS A 384 2.55 -33.62 -12.93
CA LYS A 384 1.25 -33.59 -13.59
C LYS A 384 0.47 -32.37 -13.10
N SER A 385 -0.31 -31.75 -13.96
CA SER A 385 -1.16 -30.60 -13.62
C SER A 385 -2.51 -30.69 -14.29
N GLY A 386 -3.45 -29.88 -13.81
CA GLY A 386 -4.71 -29.68 -14.49
C GLY A 386 -5.52 -28.53 -13.90
N TYR A 387 -6.58 -28.20 -14.61
CA TYR A 387 -7.59 -27.24 -14.19
C TYR A 387 -8.97 -27.89 -14.20
N PHE A 388 -9.78 -27.59 -13.20
CA PHE A 388 -11.17 -28.02 -13.13
C PHE A 388 -12.05 -26.80 -12.80
N GLY A 389 -12.74 -26.29 -13.83
CA GLY A 389 -13.65 -25.15 -13.74
C GLY A 389 -15.04 -25.57 -13.27
N PHE A 390 -15.60 -24.86 -12.29
CA PHE A 390 -16.91 -25.21 -11.74
C PHE A 390 -18.08 -24.85 -12.67
N ASP A 391 -17.85 -23.99 -13.68
CA ASP A 391 -18.82 -23.70 -14.74
C ASP A 391 -19.10 -24.92 -15.64
N THR A 392 -18.24 -25.93 -15.59
CA THR A 392 -18.39 -27.21 -16.31
C THR A 392 -19.25 -28.24 -15.57
N LEU A 393 -19.63 -27.98 -14.32
CA LEU A 393 -20.35 -28.93 -13.47
C LEU A 393 -21.74 -29.28 -14.01
N THR A 394 -22.06 -30.57 -13.99
CA THR A 394 -23.41 -31.08 -14.21
C THR A 394 -24.10 -31.29 -12.86
N TYR A 395 -24.76 -30.25 -12.36
CA TYR A 395 -25.40 -30.27 -11.03
C TYR A 395 -26.34 -31.45 -10.78
N GLY A 396 -26.96 -32.00 -11.83
CA GLY A 396 -27.82 -33.18 -11.74
C GLY A 396 -27.12 -34.48 -11.32
N GLU A 397 -25.78 -34.52 -11.32
CA GLU A 397 -24.97 -35.65 -10.83
C GLU A 397 -24.88 -35.68 -9.29
N TYR A 398 -25.36 -34.63 -8.61
CA TYR A 398 -25.31 -34.47 -7.15
C TYR A 398 -26.69 -34.22 -6.53
N PRO A 399 -27.71 -35.04 -6.84
CA PRO A 399 -29.11 -34.78 -6.47
C PRO A 399 -29.34 -34.65 -4.97
N GLU A 400 -28.52 -35.30 -4.14
CA GLU A 400 -28.58 -35.25 -2.68
C GLU A 400 -28.19 -33.89 -2.08
N LEU A 401 -27.42 -33.07 -2.82
CA LEU A 401 -26.95 -31.77 -2.36
C LEU A 401 -27.75 -30.59 -2.93
N MET A 402 -28.60 -30.85 -3.94
CA MET A 402 -29.40 -29.85 -4.64
C MET A 402 -30.52 -29.26 -3.77
N GLY A 403 -30.97 -29.97 -2.72
CA GLY A 403 -32.12 -29.54 -1.92
C GLY A 403 -33.40 -29.47 -2.75
N SER A 404 -34.16 -28.38 -2.63
CA SER A 404 -35.40 -28.13 -3.40
C SER A 404 -35.16 -27.42 -4.74
N PHE A 405 -33.90 -27.12 -5.09
CA PHE A 405 -33.57 -26.35 -6.29
C PHE A 405 -33.42 -27.24 -7.53
N SER A 406 -33.87 -26.76 -8.68
CA SER A 406 -33.60 -27.43 -9.96
C SER A 406 -32.15 -27.24 -10.41
N LYS A 407 -31.68 -28.10 -11.31
CA LYS A 407 -30.32 -28.01 -11.88
C LYS A 407 -30.12 -26.69 -12.65
N GLU A 408 -31.16 -26.19 -13.32
CA GLU A 408 -31.13 -24.93 -14.05
C GLU A 408 -30.97 -23.73 -13.12
N THR A 409 -31.65 -23.76 -11.97
CA THR A 409 -31.57 -22.71 -10.95
C THR A 409 -30.16 -22.65 -10.35
N LEU A 410 -29.59 -23.79 -9.97
CA LEU A 410 -28.22 -23.85 -9.42
C LEU A 410 -27.17 -23.42 -10.45
N LYS A 411 -27.29 -23.91 -11.69
CA LYS A 411 -26.39 -23.53 -12.77
C LYS A 411 -26.44 -22.04 -13.06
N SER A 412 -27.63 -21.44 -13.10
CA SER A 412 -27.79 -20.00 -13.34
C SER A 412 -27.25 -19.17 -12.18
N ALA A 413 -27.36 -19.67 -10.95
CA ALA A 413 -26.92 -18.97 -9.75
C ALA A 413 -25.38 -18.94 -9.57
N SER A 414 -24.62 -19.80 -10.24
CA SER A 414 -23.18 -20.00 -9.97
C SER A 414 -22.32 -20.19 -11.22
N LYS A 415 -22.77 -19.67 -12.38
CA LYS A 415 -22.02 -19.73 -13.64
C LYS A 415 -20.96 -18.63 -13.69
N ASP A 416 -19.72 -18.97 -13.36
CA ASP A 416 -18.58 -18.04 -13.41
C ASP A 416 -17.28 -18.80 -13.69
N GLN A 417 -16.54 -18.34 -14.71
CA GLN A 417 -15.30 -18.95 -15.17
C GLN A 417 -14.10 -18.62 -14.27
N SER A 418 -14.26 -17.70 -13.32
CA SER A 418 -13.25 -17.40 -12.29
C SER A 418 -13.21 -18.45 -11.17
N LYS A 419 -14.17 -19.37 -11.12
CA LYS A 419 -14.33 -20.36 -10.04
C LYS A 419 -13.91 -21.75 -10.50
N GLY A 420 -13.03 -22.38 -9.73
CA GLY A 420 -12.46 -23.68 -10.06
C GLY A 420 -11.24 -23.99 -9.21
N VAL A 421 -10.49 -25.01 -9.61
CA VAL A 421 -9.23 -25.39 -9.00
C VAL A 421 -8.13 -25.55 -10.05
N THR A 422 -6.98 -24.92 -9.82
CA THR A 422 -5.72 -25.27 -10.50
C THR A 422 -4.92 -26.16 -9.57
N TRP A 423 -4.46 -27.30 -10.06
CA TRP A 423 -3.74 -28.28 -9.24
C TRP A 423 -2.48 -28.80 -9.92
N GLY A 424 -1.54 -29.26 -9.10
CA GLY A 424 -0.33 -29.94 -9.54
C GLY A 424 0.04 -31.08 -8.60
N ILE A 425 0.55 -32.17 -9.16
CA ILE A 425 1.27 -33.23 -8.44
C ILE A 425 2.74 -32.91 -8.54
N PHE A 426 3.37 -32.74 -7.39
CA PHE A 426 4.74 -32.31 -7.26
C PHE A 426 5.61 -33.39 -6.65
N ARG A 427 6.87 -33.41 -7.07
CA ARG A 427 7.96 -34.05 -6.37
C ARG A 427 8.80 -33.01 -5.64
N VAL A 428 9.03 -33.25 -4.35
CA VAL A 428 10.02 -32.51 -3.57
C VAL A 428 11.40 -33.00 -3.99
N LYS A 429 12.22 -32.09 -4.55
CA LYS A 429 13.52 -32.45 -5.15
C LYS A 429 14.49 -33.07 -4.16
N ALA A 430 14.50 -32.58 -2.92
CA ALA A 430 15.43 -33.05 -1.90
C ALA A 430 15.18 -34.49 -1.45
N THR A 431 13.92 -34.95 -1.47
CA THR A 431 13.50 -36.21 -0.84
C THR A 431 12.84 -37.19 -1.79
N GLY A 432 12.45 -36.76 -2.99
CA GLY A 432 11.65 -37.52 -3.94
C GLY A 432 10.19 -37.71 -3.51
N LYS A 433 9.77 -37.13 -2.37
CA LYS A 433 8.41 -37.27 -1.82
C LYS A 433 7.38 -36.58 -2.69
N LEU A 434 6.18 -37.17 -2.76
CA LEU A 434 5.09 -36.68 -3.59
C LEU A 434 3.99 -35.99 -2.80
N VAL A 435 3.40 -34.96 -3.40
CA VAL A 435 2.25 -34.23 -2.86
C VAL A 435 1.42 -33.64 -4.00
N LEU A 436 0.10 -33.69 -3.89
CA LEU A 436 -0.80 -32.92 -4.75
C LEU A 436 -1.16 -31.63 -4.03
N VAL A 437 -1.02 -30.49 -4.70
CA VAL A 437 -1.47 -29.19 -4.19
C VAL A 437 -2.47 -28.54 -5.14
N GLY A 438 -3.57 -28.00 -4.61
CA GLY A 438 -4.61 -27.31 -5.40
C GLY A 438 -5.00 -25.94 -4.84
N SER A 439 -5.03 -24.91 -5.69
CA SER A 439 -5.57 -23.57 -5.40
C SER A 439 -7.01 -23.48 -5.87
N THR A 440 -7.97 -23.22 -4.97
CA THR A 440 -9.41 -23.21 -5.28
C THR A 440 -10.09 -21.90 -4.93
N HIS A 441 -11.17 -21.55 -5.64
CA HIS A 441 -12.06 -20.45 -5.30
C HIS A 441 -13.52 -20.86 -5.51
N LEU A 442 -14.29 -20.95 -4.43
CA LEU A 442 -15.73 -21.29 -4.48
C LEU A 442 -16.62 -20.07 -4.79
N TRP A 443 -17.89 -20.33 -5.06
CA TRP A 443 -18.87 -19.28 -5.34
C TRP A 443 -19.12 -18.34 -4.15
N TRP A 444 -19.14 -17.02 -4.38
CA TRP A 444 -19.09 -16.01 -3.31
C TRP A 444 -20.45 -15.55 -2.78
N LYS A 445 -21.51 -15.60 -3.58
CA LYS A 445 -22.79 -14.97 -3.18
C LYS A 445 -23.43 -15.66 -1.98
N GLY A 446 -24.05 -14.87 -1.10
CA GLY A 446 -24.87 -15.37 0.01
C GLY A 446 -26.22 -15.94 -0.45
N GLY A 447 -26.89 -16.71 0.42
CA GLY A 447 -28.24 -17.27 0.18
C GLY A 447 -28.27 -18.77 -0.15
N ASP A 448 -29.43 -19.39 0.04
CA ASP A 448 -29.57 -20.86 0.08
C ASP A 448 -29.22 -21.55 -1.24
N VAL A 449 -29.59 -20.95 -2.38
CA VAL A 449 -29.25 -21.47 -3.71
C VAL A 449 -27.73 -21.47 -3.94
N ASN A 450 -27.05 -20.43 -3.44
CA ASN A 450 -25.62 -20.26 -3.60
C ASN A 450 -24.84 -21.19 -2.65
N GLU A 451 -25.37 -21.43 -1.45
CA GLU A 451 -24.82 -22.43 -0.54
C GLU A 451 -24.97 -23.84 -1.10
N ALA A 452 -26.12 -24.17 -1.70
CA ALA A 452 -26.30 -25.44 -2.40
C ALA A 452 -25.30 -25.63 -3.54
N ALA A 453 -25.03 -24.56 -4.30
CA ALA A 453 -24.00 -24.58 -5.32
C ALA A 453 -22.60 -24.82 -4.74
N ARG A 454 -22.20 -24.13 -3.66
CA ARG A 454 -20.91 -24.36 -2.99
C ARG A 454 -20.75 -25.79 -2.48
N ARG A 455 -21.81 -26.38 -1.90
CA ARG A 455 -21.80 -27.79 -1.46
C ARG A 455 -21.52 -28.77 -2.60
N ILE A 456 -22.05 -28.50 -3.80
CA ILE A 456 -21.79 -29.31 -4.98
C ILE A 456 -20.37 -29.07 -5.50
N GLN A 457 -19.94 -27.81 -5.59
CA GLN A 457 -18.58 -27.45 -6.01
C GLN A 457 -17.51 -28.12 -5.15
N ILE A 458 -17.67 -28.10 -3.82
CA ILE A 458 -16.68 -28.67 -2.90
C ILE A 458 -16.67 -30.21 -2.94
N LYS A 459 -17.83 -30.86 -3.16
CA LYS A 459 -17.89 -32.33 -3.36
C LYS A 459 -17.20 -32.73 -4.67
N ALA A 460 -17.47 -32.03 -5.75
CA ALA A 460 -16.83 -32.28 -7.03
C ALA A 460 -15.32 -32.03 -6.97
N LEU A 461 -14.89 -30.95 -6.29
CA LEU A 461 -13.49 -30.63 -6.04
C LEU A 461 -12.74 -31.80 -5.40
N ARG A 462 -13.24 -32.31 -4.26
CA ARG A 462 -12.55 -33.41 -3.54
C ARG A 462 -12.51 -34.70 -4.34
N GLU A 463 -13.57 -35.01 -5.10
CA GLU A 463 -13.65 -36.22 -5.92
C GLU A 463 -12.66 -36.14 -7.07
N HIS A 464 -12.65 -35.00 -7.77
CA HIS A 464 -11.70 -34.73 -8.85
C HIS A 464 -10.26 -34.85 -8.37
N LEU A 465 -9.85 -34.16 -7.30
CA LEU A 465 -8.47 -34.23 -6.81
C LEU A 465 -8.07 -35.63 -6.34
N SER A 466 -9.00 -36.36 -5.70
CA SER A 466 -8.75 -37.75 -5.28
C SER A 466 -8.58 -38.69 -6.47
N GLU A 467 -9.39 -38.51 -7.52
CA GLU A 467 -9.28 -39.26 -8.77
C GLU A 467 -7.94 -38.98 -9.46
N GLN A 468 -7.53 -37.70 -9.57
CA GLN A 468 -6.26 -37.34 -10.21
C GLN A 468 -5.04 -37.91 -9.46
N ALA A 469 -5.06 -37.85 -8.13
CA ALA A 469 -4.00 -38.44 -7.29
C ALA A 469 -3.95 -39.97 -7.45
N ALA A 470 -5.10 -40.66 -7.44
CA ALA A 470 -5.18 -42.11 -7.58
C ALA A 470 -4.78 -42.58 -8.99
N ALA A 471 -5.21 -41.86 -10.03
CA ALA A 471 -4.84 -42.12 -11.41
C ALA A 471 -3.32 -42.00 -11.60
N PHE A 472 -2.72 -40.91 -11.12
CA PHE A 472 -1.26 -40.74 -11.18
C PHE A 472 -0.52 -41.84 -10.40
N ALA A 473 -0.99 -42.18 -9.20
CA ALA A 473 -0.38 -43.25 -8.42
C ALA A 473 -0.42 -44.59 -9.17
N THR A 474 -1.56 -44.92 -9.79
CA THR A 474 -1.73 -46.14 -10.61
C THR A 474 -0.83 -46.13 -11.84
N GLU A 475 -0.81 -45.02 -12.59
CA GLU A 475 0.03 -44.82 -13.79
C GLU A 475 1.52 -45.04 -13.49
N ASN A 476 1.96 -44.73 -12.26
CA ASN A 476 3.37 -44.77 -11.85
C ASN A 476 3.69 -45.92 -10.88
N GLY A 477 2.78 -46.88 -10.67
CA GLY A 477 3.02 -48.04 -9.80
C GLY A 477 3.23 -47.70 -8.31
N ILE A 478 2.67 -46.59 -7.85
CA ILE A 478 2.76 -46.11 -6.47
C ILE A 478 1.63 -46.74 -5.65
N ASN A 479 1.98 -47.58 -4.68
CA ASN A 479 1.01 -48.29 -3.85
C ASN A 479 0.49 -47.47 -2.65
N ALA A 480 1.15 -46.37 -2.31
CA ALA A 480 0.75 -45.49 -1.21
C ALA A 480 -0.06 -44.30 -1.73
N ALA A 481 -1.07 -43.86 -0.97
CA ALA A 481 -1.86 -42.69 -1.33
C ALA A 481 -1.00 -41.42 -1.33
N ILE A 482 -1.14 -40.62 -2.38
CA ILE A 482 -0.49 -39.31 -2.46
C ILE A 482 -1.25 -38.34 -1.55
N PRO A 483 -0.58 -37.66 -0.59
CA PRO A 483 -1.23 -36.64 0.21
C PRO A 483 -1.68 -35.48 -0.67
N ILE A 484 -2.89 -34.98 -0.41
CA ILE A 484 -3.48 -33.85 -1.13
C ILE A 484 -3.64 -32.70 -0.15
N LEU A 485 -3.09 -31.54 -0.47
CA LEU A 485 -3.40 -30.26 0.17
C LEU A 485 -4.19 -29.40 -0.81
N VAL A 486 -5.35 -28.91 -0.41
CA VAL A 486 -6.14 -27.97 -1.22
C VAL A 486 -6.55 -26.80 -0.36
N GLY A 487 -6.36 -25.58 -0.86
CA GLY A 487 -6.71 -24.38 -0.13
C GLY A 487 -7.02 -23.20 -1.04
N GLY A 488 -7.46 -22.12 -0.41
CA GLY A 488 -7.90 -20.89 -1.07
C GLY A 488 -9.17 -20.34 -0.44
N ASP A 489 -9.90 -19.53 -1.19
CA ASP A 489 -11.12 -18.86 -0.75
C ASP A 489 -12.36 -19.75 -0.97
N TYR A 490 -12.94 -20.23 0.13
CA TYR A 490 -14.15 -21.07 0.11
C TYR A 490 -15.43 -20.26 0.22
N ASN A 491 -15.36 -18.96 0.47
CA ASN A 491 -16.52 -18.07 0.66
C ASN A 491 -17.53 -18.61 1.70
N THR A 492 -17.04 -19.35 2.69
CA THR A 492 -17.86 -19.92 3.76
C THR A 492 -17.03 -20.14 5.02
N SER A 493 -17.65 -20.00 6.18
CA SER A 493 -16.97 -20.04 7.47
C SER A 493 -17.37 -21.24 8.31
N LEU A 494 -16.50 -21.61 9.26
CA LEU A 494 -16.70 -22.74 10.17
C LEU A 494 -17.84 -22.50 11.19
N ASN A 495 -18.23 -21.24 11.40
CA ASN A 495 -19.31 -20.84 12.31
C ASN A 495 -20.72 -21.18 11.81
N ARG A 496 -20.88 -21.66 10.57
CA ARG A 496 -22.19 -22.02 10.01
C ARG A 496 -22.32 -23.54 9.88
N ASN A 497 -23.37 -24.10 10.51
CA ASN A 497 -23.71 -25.52 10.37
C ASN A 497 -24.27 -25.83 8.97
N GLY A 498 -23.99 -27.03 8.45
CA GLY A 498 -24.54 -27.51 7.18
C GLY A 498 -23.97 -26.84 5.93
N THR A 499 -22.77 -26.28 6.03
CA THR A 499 -22.08 -25.57 4.94
C THR A 499 -21.36 -26.52 3.99
N ALA A 500 -20.86 -25.98 2.88
CA ALA A 500 -19.88 -26.62 2.01
C ALA A 500 -18.73 -27.25 2.80
N LEU A 501 -18.22 -26.60 3.85
CA LEU A 501 -17.14 -27.18 4.68
C LEU A 501 -17.53 -28.51 5.34
N SER A 502 -18.77 -28.65 5.82
CA SER A 502 -19.22 -29.95 6.34
C SER A 502 -19.28 -31.04 5.26
N VAL A 503 -19.55 -30.68 4.00
CA VAL A 503 -19.51 -31.63 2.88
C VAL A 503 -18.08 -32.06 2.60
N MET A 504 -17.09 -31.15 2.72
CA MET A 504 -15.67 -31.49 2.60
C MET A 504 -15.24 -32.57 3.61
N GLU A 505 -15.78 -32.48 4.83
CA GLU A 505 -15.40 -33.31 5.98
C GLU A 505 -16.16 -34.63 6.09
N THR A 506 -17.26 -34.83 5.36
CA THR A 506 -18.15 -36.00 5.52
C THR A 506 -18.09 -37.03 4.37
N ALA A 507 -18.02 -38.32 4.75
CA ALA A 507 -18.03 -39.54 3.91
C ALA A 507 -16.90 -39.73 2.88
N GLY A 508 -16.80 -40.97 2.31
CA GLY A 508 -15.67 -41.54 1.56
C GLY A 508 -14.85 -40.57 0.70
N ASN A 509 -13.51 -40.65 0.84
CA ASN A 509 -12.54 -39.64 0.39
C ASN A 509 -12.69 -38.27 1.08
N SER A 510 -12.98 -38.29 2.39
CA SER A 510 -13.08 -37.08 3.21
C SER A 510 -11.74 -36.37 3.38
N TYR A 511 -11.82 -35.07 3.67
CA TYR A 511 -10.67 -34.23 3.97
C TYR A 511 -10.83 -33.66 5.37
N SER A 512 -9.71 -33.41 6.04
CA SER A 512 -9.67 -32.74 7.34
C SER A 512 -9.15 -31.33 7.19
N ASN A 513 -9.77 -30.37 7.87
CA ASN A 513 -9.27 -29.00 7.89
C ASN A 513 -7.88 -28.98 8.55
N ALA A 514 -6.87 -28.45 7.86
CA ALA A 514 -5.48 -28.44 8.31
C ALA A 514 -5.31 -27.77 9.67
N ASN A 515 -6.11 -26.73 9.97
CA ASN A 515 -6.06 -26.04 11.25
C ASN A 515 -6.50 -26.94 12.43
N THR A 516 -7.37 -27.93 12.17
CA THR A 516 -7.76 -28.91 13.20
C THR A 516 -6.63 -29.90 13.51
N LEU A 517 -5.84 -30.25 12.49
CA LEU A 517 -4.71 -31.18 12.55
C LEU A 517 -3.42 -30.53 13.09
N ALA A 518 -3.28 -29.21 12.94
CA ALA A 518 -2.04 -28.51 13.20
C ALA A 518 -1.62 -28.52 14.67
N LYS A 519 -0.31 -28.63 14.92
CA LYS A 519 0.27 -28.45 16.26
C LYS A 519 0.16 -26.98 16.70
N VAL A 520 0.43 -26.06 15.79
CA VAL A 520 0.21 -24.61 15.96
C VAL A 520 -0.96 -24.18 15.09
N LYS A 521 -2.00 -23.62 15.72
CA LYS A 521 -3.29 -23.32 15.07
C LYS A 521 -3.46 -21.83 14.80
N LEU A 522 -4.10 -21.53 13.67
CA LEU A 522 -4.65 -20.22 13.37
C LEU A 522 -5.79 -19.89 14.34
N THR A 523 -5.75 -18.68 14.91
CA THR A 523 -6.72 -18.19 15.90
C THR A 523 -7.52 -16.99 15.41
N THR A 524 -7.09 -16.35 14.33
CA THR A 524 -7.68 -15.13 13.75
C THR A 524 -8.32 -15.40 12.39
N THR A 525 -9.23 -14.52 11.97
CA THR A 525 -9.83 -14.58 10.63
C THR A 525 -8.78 -14.33 9.53
N THR A 526 -9.10 -14.80 8.32
CA THR A 526 -8.26 -14.68 7.13
C THR A 526 -8.61 -13.48 6.25
N HIS A 527 -9.75 -12.82 6.47
CA HIS A 527 -10.23 -11.68 5.68
C HIS A 527 -10.49 -10.45 6.55
N HIS A 528 -10.44 -9.27 5.92
CA HIS A 528 -10.63 -7.95 6.50
C HIS A 528 -11.21 -6.97 5.45
N GLY A 529 -11.31 -5.69 5.79
CA GLY A 529 -11.75 -4.66 4.83
C GLY A 529 -10.64 -4.23 3.87
N TYR A 530 -10.97 -3.39 2.90
CA TYR A 530 -10.00 -2.82 1.96
C TYR A 530 -9.19 -1.68 2.59
N ALA A 531 -7.88 -1.65 2.33
CA ALA A 531 -7.09 -0.44 2.49
C ALA A 531 -7.50 0.63 1.47
N THR A 532 -7.20 1.89 1.75
CA THR A 532 -7.56 3.02 0.88
C THR A 532 -6.36 3.43 0.04
N PHE A 533 -6.54 3.56 -1.28
CA PHE A 533 -5.52 4.17 -2.11
C PHE A 533 -5.59 5.69 -2.00
N ASP A 534 -4.51 6.32 -1.53
CA ASP A 534 -4.39 7.76 -1.48
C ASP A 534 -3.80 8.26 -2.81
N GLU A 535 -4.63 8.84 -3.66
CA GLU A 535 -4.22 9.32 -5.00
C GLU A 535 -3.20 10.46 -4.93
N VAL A 536 -3.22 11.28 -3.87
CA VAL A 536 -2.28 12.39 -3.68
C VAL A 536 -0.90 11.87 -3.31
N LEU A 537 -0.85 10.85 -2.45
CA LEU A 537 0.39 10.22 -2.02
C LEU A 537 0.88 9.16 -3.02
N GLY A 538 -0.01 8.64 -3.86
CA GLY A 538 0.25 7.56 -4.79
C GLY A 538 0.60 6.24 -4.10
N ILE A 539 0.03 5.99 -2.91
CA ILE A 539 0.25 4.75 -2.14
C ILE A 539 -1.01 4.27 -1.43
N TYR A 540 -1.07 2.98 -1.10
CA TYR A 540 -2.07 2.47 -0.17
C TYR A 540 -1.84 2.95 1.27
N THR A 541 -2.90 3.41 1.93
CA THR A 541 -2.95 3.88 3.32
C THR A 541 -4.11 3.21 4.07
N ASP A 542 -4.22 3.48 5.39
CA ASP A 542 -5.32 3.00 6.23
C ASP A 542 -5.56 1.47 6.15
N PRO A 543 -4.55 0.65 6.49
CA PRO A 543 -4.67 -0.81 6.47
C PRO A 543 -5.80 -1.28 7.39
N LYS A 544 -6.57 -2.26 6.94
CA LYS A 544 -7.65 -2.85 7.75
C LYS A 544 -7.20 -4.19 8.30
N TYR A 545 -7.50 -4.41 9.58
CA TYR A 545 -7.09 -5.60 10.30
C TYR A 545 -8.31 -6.48 10.61
N GLY A 546 -8.15 -7.79 10.45
CA GLY A 546 -9.17 -8.76 10.81
C GLY A 546 -9.36 -8.81 12.33
N THR A 547 -10.56 -8.51 12.81
CA THR A 547 -10.87 -8.46 14.26
C THR A 547 -11.62 -9.68 14.77
N THR A 548 -11.98 -10.61 13.89
CA THR A 548 -12.76 -11.81 14.25
C THR A 548 -11.88 -13.04 14.39
N ASN A 549 -12.42 -14.09 15.00
CA ASN A 549 -11.69 -15.34 15.26
C ASN A 549 -11.60 -16.23 14.00
N ALA A 550 -10.73 -17.25 14.06
CA ALA A 550 -10.53 -18.20 12.98
C ALA A 550 -11.79 -18.96 12.55
N ALA A 551 -12.83 -19.05 13.39
CA ALA A 551 -14.07 -19.72 13.00
C ALA A 551 -14.90 -18.87 12.00
N SER A 552 -14.62 -17.57 11.90
CA SER A 552 -15.16 -16.68 10.87
C SER A 552 -14.35 -16.69 9.58
N ALA A 553 -13.16 -17.30 9.55
CA ALA A 553 -12.32 -17.37 8.35
C ALA A 553 -13.07 -18.01 7.18
N ILE A 554 -12.79 -17.51 5.98
CA ILE A 554 -13.35 -18.02 4.71
C ILE A 554 -12.29 -18.64 3.81
N ASP A 555 -11.02 -18.42 4.12
CA ASP A 555 -9.90 -19.08 3.48
C ASP A 555 -9.49 -20.28 4.33
N HIS A 556 -9.42 -21.46 3.70
CA HIS A 556 -9.16 -22.72 4.40
C HIS A 556 -8.10 -23.52 3.68
N ILE A 557 -7.46 -24.43 4.42
CA ILE A 557 -6.59 -25.46 3.87
C ILE A 557 -7.11 -26.81 4.35
N TYR A 558 -7.24 -27.76 3.44
CA TYR A 558 -7.73 -29.11 3.70
C TYR A 558 -6.72 -30.17 3.26
N VAL A 559 -6.60 -31.23 4.06
CA VAL A 559 -5.74 -32.38 3.79
C VAL A 559 -6.59 -33.62 3.53
N SER A 560 -6.28 -34.40 2.49
CA SER A 560 -7.00 -35.66 2.23
C SER A 560 -6.75 -36.68 3.34
N ASN A 561 -7.82 -37.32 3.83
CA ASN A 561 -7.69 -38.33 4.89
C ASN A 561 -6.98 -39.59 4.40
N ALA A 562 -7.10 -39.93 3.11
CA ALA A 562 -6.38 -41.05 2.51
C ALA A 562 -4.85 -40.87 2.57
N GLY A 563 -4.36 -39.63 2.49
CA GLY A 563 -2.95 -39.29 2.60
C GLY A 563 -2.54 -38.72 3.95
N ALA A 564 -3.43 -38.65 4.95
CA ALA A 564 -3.12 -37.99 6.21
C ALA A 564 -1.98 -38.68 6.99
N ALA A 565 -1.82 -40.00 6.85
CA ALA A 565 -0.69 -40.71 7.47
C ALA A 565 0.67 -40.37 6.83
N ALA A 566 0.67 -39.82 5.61
CA ALA A 566 1.87 -39.45 4.87
C ALA A 566 2.46 -38.10 5.28
N LEU A 567 1.76 -37.31 6.11
CA LEU A 567 2.24 -36.02 6.56
C LEU A 567 1.85 -35.72 8.02
N THR A 568 2.51 -34.73 8.59
CA THR A 568 2.11 -34.06 9.83
C THR A 568 1.91 -32.59 9.53
N VAL A 569 0.80 -32.02 9.96
CA VAL A 569 0.57 -30.57 9.89
C VAL A 569 1.23 -29.94 11.12
N ASN A 570 2.34 -29.23 10.91
CA ASN A 570 3.06 -28.58 12.01
C ASN A 570 2.37 -27.28 12.39
N ARG A 571 1.97 -26.50 11.37
CA ARG A 571 1.41 -25.16 11.57
C ARG A 571 0.35 -24.85 10.53
N VAL A 572 -0.64 -24.08 10.94
CA VAL A 572 -1.45 -23.23 10.07
C VAL A 572 -1.38 -21.81 10.61
N GLY A 573 -1.11 -20.84 9.73
CA GLY A 573 -1.00 -19.44 10.09
C GLY A 573 -1.43 -18.52 8.95
N ILE A 574 -1.44 -17.22 9.22
CA ILE A 574 -1.61 -16.18 8.21
C ILE A 574 -0.38 -15.29 8.18
N LEU A 575 -0.16 -14.63 7.04
CA LEU A 575 0.73 -13.47 6.98
C LEU A 575 -0.09 -12.22 7.25
N SER A 576 0.14 -11.58 8.39
CA SER A 576 -0.53 -10.34 8.81
C SER A 576 0.46 -9.16 8.87
N ASP A 577 1.47 -9.20 7.99
CA ASP A 577 2.37 -8.07 7.78
C ASP A 577 1.57 -6.89 7.19
N LEU A 578 2.06 -5.67 7.36
CA LEU A 578 1.41 -4.47 6.84
C LEU A 578 1.08 -4.60 5.33
N TYR A 579 1.98 -5.21 4.57
CA TYR A 579 1.83 -5.39 3.12
C TYR A 579 0.70 -6.35 2.75
N ALA A 580 0.38 -7.33 3.59
CA ALA A 580 -0.82 -8.15 3.39
C ALA A 580 -2.08 -7.28 3.53
N HIS A 581 -2.11 -6.44 4.56
CA HIS A 581 -3.26 -5.58 4.86
C HIS A 581 -3.48 -4.42 3.88
N LEU A 582 -2.45 -4.03 3.14
CA LEU A 582 -2.52 -2.96 2.14
C LEU A 582 -2.88 -3.47 0.75
N SER A 583 -2.57 -4.74 0.44
CA SER A 583 -2.61 -5.26 -0.93
C SER A 583 -3.80 -6.13 -1.26
N SER A 584 -4.54 -6.62 -0.26
CA SER A 584 -5.77 -7.39 -0.43
C SER A 584 -6.71 -7.17 0.75
N ASP A 585 -7.97 -7.56 0.62
CA ASP A 585 -8.91 -7.78 1.71
C ASP A 585 -8.73 -9.15 2.40
N HIS A 586 -7.73 -9.93 1.99
CA HIS A 586 -7.37 -11.21 2.60
C HIS A 586 -5.90 -11.26 3.01
N ASN A 587 -5.64 -11.92 4.13
CA ASN A 587 -4.29 -12.33 4.51
C ASN A 587 -3.96 -13.67 3.86
N PRO A 588 -2.76 -13.86 3.28
CA PRO A 588 -2.31 -15.16 2.83
C PRO A 588 -2.34 -16.17 3.98
N ILE A 589 -3.05 -17.29 3.79
CA ILE A 589 -3.05 -18.43 4.72
C ILE A 589 -1.98 -19.43 4.28
N TYR A 590 -1.23 -19.99 5.23
CA TYR A 590 -0.23 -21.00 4.92
C TYR A 590 -0.28 -22.18 5.89
N THR A 591 0.31 -23.29 5.45
CA THR A 591 0.57 -24.44 6.29
C THR A 591 1.99 -24.95 6.08
N ASP A 592 2.63 -25.30 7.19
CA ASP A 592 3.92 -26.00 7.19
C ASP A 592 3.69 -27.46 7.56
N ILE A 593 4.27 -28.36 6.78
CA ILE A 593 4.12 -29.81 6.97
C ILE A 593 5.47 -30.52 7.04
N SER A 594 5.46 -31.70 7.68
CA SER A 594 6.54 -32.69 7.54
C SER A 594 6.01 -33.96 6.89
N PHE A 595 6.76 -34.52 5.96
CA PHE A 595 6.51 -35.85 5.42
C PHE A 595 6.86 -36.92 6.45
N THR A 596 6.09 -38.00 6.47
CA THR A 596 6.39 -39.17 7.30
C THR A 596 7.10 -40.26 6.49
N ALA A 597 7.46 -41.35 7.16
CA ALA A 597 7.94 -42.55 6.48
C ALA A 597 6.89 -43.14 5.50
N ALA A 598 5.59 -42.87 5.71
CA ALA A 598 4.51 -43.40 4.89
C ALA A 598 4.29 -42.63 3.58
N SER A 599 4.91 -41.45 3.39
CA SER A 599 4.66 -40.69 2.15
C SER A 599 5.28 -41.36 0.93
N PRO A 600 4.54 -41.42 -0.18
CA PRO A 600 5.05 -41.98 -1.43
C PRO A 600 6.23 -41.16 -1.96
N THR A 601 7.12 -41.86 -2.64
CA THR A 601 8.30 -41.28 -3.28
C THR A 601 8.38 -41.73 -4.74
N LEU A 602 8.82 -40.84 -5.62
CA LEU A 602 9.14 -41.17 -7.01
C LEU A 602 10.58 -40.73 -7.30
N THR A 603 11.46 -41.70 -7.50
CA THR A 603 12.87 -41.47 -7.83
C THR A 603 12.99 -40.81 -9.22
N PRO A 604 13.97 -39.91 -9.45
CA PRO A 604 14.27 -39.29 -10.73
C PRO A 604 14.36 -40.23 -11.93
#